data_AF-A0A7R9L2H5-F1
#
_entry.id   AF-A0A7R9L2H5-F1
#
_cell.length_a   1.000
_cell.length_b   1.000
_cell.length_c   1.000
_cell.angle_alpha   90.00
_cell.angle_beta   90.00
_cell.angle_gamma   90.00
#
_symmetry.space_group_name_H-M   'P 1'
#
loop_
_entity.id
_entity.type
_entity.pdbx_description
1 polymer ?
#
loop_
_entity_poly.entity_id
_entity_poly.type
_entity_poly.pdbx_seq_one_letter_code
_entity_poly.pdbx_strand_id
1 'polypeptide(L)'
;MIALLAITLLVASAAAVPVQQSEIETEWMAFKLKFRNGGAFGNDEMRRDIFESTYRYVVAHNAEADQGLHTYRVGINQFADMTD
;
A
#
# COMPACT_ATOMS: atom_id res chain seq x y z
N MET A 1 -28.03 -18.09 12.08
CA MET A 1 -26.57 -18.11 12.30
C MET A 1 -25.78 -17.94 11.00
N ILE A 2 -26.05 -18.70 9.94
CA ILE A 2 -25.34 -18.57 8.63
C ILE A 2 -25.52 -17.17 8.01
N ALA A 3 -26.75 -16.62 8.01
CA ALA A 3 -27.01 -15.28 7.48
C ALA A 3 -26.29 -14.15 8.26
N LEU A 4 -26.18 -14.28 9.59
CA LEU A 4 -25.46 -13.31 10.42
C LEU A 4 -23.94 -13.35 10.15
N LEU A 5 -23.37 -14.54 10.00
CA LEU A 5 -21.95 -14.71 9.67
C LEU A 5 -21.60 -14.15 8.29
N ALA A 6 -22.48 -14.36 7.30
CA ALA A 6 -22.31 -13.82 5.95
C ALA A 6 -22.37 -12.28 5.94
N ILE A 7 -23.29 -11.68 6.70
CA ILE A 7 -23.41 -10.21 6.83
C ILE A 7 -22.17 -9.63 7.52
N THR A 8 -21.67 -10.26 8.59
CA THR A 8 -20.45 -9.77 9.27
C THR A 8 -19.21 -9.82 8.37
N LEU A 9 -19.07 -10.84 7.53
CA LEU A 9 -17.95 -10.96 6.60
C LEU A 9 -17.99 -9.87 5.52
N LEU A 10 -19.18 -9.59 4.98
CA LEU A 10 -19.37 -8.57 3.95
C LEU A 10 -19.06 -7.15 4.47
N VAL A 11 -19.51 -6.83 5.68
CA VAL A 11 -19.24 -5.53 6.32
C VAL A 11 -17.76 -5.36 6.65
N ALA A 12 -17.07 -6.41 7.10
CA ALA A 12 -15.64 -6.37 7.36
C ALA A 12 -14.83 -6.09 6.08
N SER A 13 -15.18 -6.73 4.96
CA SER A 13 -14.53 -6.45 3.67
C SER A 13 -14.77 -5.01 3.18
N ALA A 14 -15.98 -4.47 3.37
CA ALA A 14 -16.30 -3.11 2.98
C ALA A 14 -15.59 -2.05 3.84
N ALA A 15 -15.32 -2.33 5.11
CA ALA A 15 -14.57 -1.44 6.01
C ALA A 15 -13.04 -1.50 5.76
N ALA A 16 -12.51 -2.62 5.28
CA ALA A 16 -11.08 -2.79 5.01
C ALA A 16 -10.60 -1.91 3.84
N VAL A 17 -11.42 -1.72 2.80
CA VAL A 17 -11.08 -0.90 1.63
C VAL A 17 -10.79 0.57 1.98
N PRO A 18 -11.67 1.32 2.67
CA PRO A 18 -11.40 2.71 3.01
C PRO A 18 -10.22 2.88 3.97
N VAL A 19 -10.00 1.93 4.88
CA VAL A 19 -8.83 1.94 5.77
C VAL A 19 -7.54 1.80 4.96
N GLN A 20 -7.49 0.82 4.06
CA GLN A 20 -6.32 0.60 3.20
C GLN A 20 -6.04 1.81 2.29
N GLN A 21 -7.07 2.45 1.75
CA GLN A 21 -6.89 3.65 0.94
C GLN A 21 -6.34 4.83 1.76
N SER A 22 -6.79 4.97 3.02
CA SER A 22 -6.29 6.03 3.92
C SER A 22 -4.83 5.82 4.33
N GLU A 23 -4.41 4.57 4.48
CA GLU A 23 -3.02 4.22 4.79
C GLU A 23 -2.11 4.49 3.58
N ILE A 24 -2.51 4.07 2.38
CA ILE A 24 -1.76 4.32 1.14
C ILE A 24 -1.60 5.83 0.89
N GLU A 25 -2.64 6.64 1.14
CA GLU A 25 -2.53 8.10 1.04
C GLU A 25 -1.50 8.66 2.03
N THR A 26 -1.52 8.18 3.27
CA THR A 26 -0.58 8.62 4.31
C THR A 26 0.87 8.30 3.91
N GLU A 27 1.10 7.09 3.41
CA GLU A 27 2.42 6.62 2.96
C GLU A 27 2.87 7.34 1.68
N TRP A 28 1.95 7.65 0.77
CA TRP A 28 2.24 8.46 -0.41
C TRP A 28 2.71 9.87 -0.03
N MET A 29 2.04 10.51 0.92
CA MET A 29 2.41 11.83 1.39
C MET A 29 3.77 11.81 2.13
N ALA A 30 4.02 10.79 2.94
CA ALA A 30 5.32 10.60 3.60
C ALA A 30 6.45 10.37 2.59
N PHE A 31 6.21 9.54 1.58
CA PHE A 31 7.14 9.32 0.46
C PHE A 31 7.45 10.63 -0.27
N LYS A 32 6.42 11.41 -0.62
CA LYS A 32 6.60 12.68 -1.31
C LYS A 32 7.40 13.67 -0.48
N LEU A 33 7.11 13.77 0.81
CA LEU A 33 7.87 14.63 1.71
C LEU A 33 9.35 14.22 1.76
N LYS A 34 9.62 12.92 1.84
CA LYS A 34 10.97 12.37 2.00
C LYS A 34 11.82 12.43 0.72
N PHE A 35 11.24 12.12 -0.44
CA PHE A 35 12.01 11.87 -1.67
C PHE A 35 11.70 12.81 -2.83
N ARG A 36 10.68 13.66 -2.68
CA ARG A 36 10.12 14.51 -3.73
C ARG A 36 9.93 15.96 -3.28
N ASN A 37 10.52 16.33 -2.14
CA ASN A 37 10.42 17.66 -1.51
C ASN A 37 8.97 18.15 -1.32
N GLY A 38 8.02 17.23 -1.16
CA GLY A 38 6.59 17.55 -1.03
C GLY A 38 5.94 18.17 -2.28
N GLY A 39 6.66 18.25 -3.40
CA GLY A 39 6.15 18.83 -4.64
C GLY A 39 5.20 17.90 -5.40
N ALA A 40 4.29 18.50 -6.18
CA ALA A 40 3.48 17.78 -7.15
C ALA A 40 4.33 17.44 -8.40
N PHE A 41 4.16 16.24 -8.95
CA PHE A 41 4.71 15.89 -10.27
C PHE A 41 3.77 16.35 -11.38
N GLY A 42 4.33 16.65 -12.56
CA GLY A 42 3.54 16.82 -13.78
C GLY A 42 2.70 15.58 -14.12
N ASN A 43 3.10 14.39 -13.63
CA ASN A 43 2.41 13.10 -13.77
C ASN A 43 2.06 12.49 -12.40
N ASP A 44 1.58 13.28 -11.42
CA ASP A 44 1.35 12.80 -10.04
C ASP A 44 0.45 11.55 -9.96
N GLU A 45 -0.56 11.43 -10.83
CA GLU A 45 -1.46 10.26 -10.88
C GLU A 45 -0.73 8.97 -11.29
N MET A 46 0.00 8.97 -12.41
CA MET A 46 0.77 7.80 -12.85
C MET A 46 1.80 7.39 -11.80
N ARG A 47 2.50 8.36 -11.20
CA ARG A 47 3.52 8.08 -10.18
C ARG A 47 2.89 7.55 -8.90
N ARG A 48 1.69 8.02 -8.56
CA ARG A 48 0.88 7.51 -7.45
C ARG A 48 0.47 6.05 -7.70
N ASP A 49 0.02 5.71 -8.90
CA ASP A 49 -0.39 4.33 -9.24
C ASP A 49 0.80 3.35 -9.13
N ILE A 50 1.97 3.78 -9.60
CA ILE A 50 3.21 3.00 -9.46
C ILE A 50 3.58 2.85 -7.98
N PHE A 51 3.53 3.95 -7.22
CA PHE A 51 3.79 3.92 -5.78
C PHE A 51 2.85 2.99 -5.03
N GLU A 52 1.55 3.05 -5.32
CA GLU A 52 0.55 2.18 -4.70
C GLU A 52 0.83 0.70 -4.99
N SER A 53 1.21 0.38 -6.23
CA SER A 53 1.60 -0.97 -6.61
C SER A 53 2.85 -1.43 -5.84
N THR A 54 3.88 -0.59 -5.75
CA THR A 54 5.10 -0.87 -4.98
C THR A 54 4.79 -1.05 -3.50
N TYR A 55 3.93 -0.21 -2.92
CA TYR A 55 3.55 -0.30 -1.52
C TYR A 55 2.84 -1.61 -1.20
N ARG A 56 1.87 -2.00 -2.04
CA ARG A 56 1.17 -3.29 -1.92
C ARG A 56 2.14 -4.47 -2.01
N TYR A 57 3.12 -4.40 -2.92
CA TYR A 57 4.18 -5.41 -3.00
C TYR A 57 5.01 -5.47 -1.71
N VAL A 58 5.46 -4.33 -1.19
CA VAL A 58 6.25 -4.28 0.06
C VAL A 58 5.48 -4.90 1.23
N VAL A 59 4.21 -4.57 1.38
CA VAL A 59 3.35 -5.12 2.45
C VAL A 59 3.21 -6.64 2.28
N ALA A 60 2.89 -7.12 1.08
CA ALA A 60 2.71 -8.54 0.81
C ALA A 60 3.99 -9.35 1.03
N HIS A 61 5.10 -8.92 0.43
CA HIS A 61 6.41 -9.57 0.58
C HIS A 61 6.84 -9.64 2.05
N ASN A 62 6.64 -8.57 2.80
CA ASN A 62 7.04 -8.52 4.21
C ASN A 62 6.14 -9.39 5.10
N ALA A 63 4.84 -9.52 4.77
CA ALA A 63 3.96 -10.48 5.43
C ALA A 63 4.35 -11.94 5.14
N GLU A 64 4.82 -12.23 3.92
CA GLU A 64 5.40 -13.54 3.58
C GLU A 64 6.73 -13.79 4.30
N ALA A 65 7.58 -12.75 4.44
CA ALA A 65 8.83 -12.82 5.19
C ALA A 65 8.57 -13.12 6.69
N ASP A 66 7.52 -12.53 7.27
CA ASP A 66 7.09 -12.81 8.66
C ASP A 66 6.64 -14.27 8.84
N GLN A 67 6.23 -14.94 7.77
CA GLN A 67 5.92 -16.38 7.75
C GLN A 67 7.14 -17.27 7.46
N GLY A 68 8.32 -16.67 7.27
CA GLY A 68 9.56 -17.37 6.94
C GLY A 68 9.67 -17.82 5.48
N LEU A 69 8.80 -17.33 4.58
CA LEU A 69 8.88 -17.63 3.15
C LEU A 69 10.01 -16.87 2.44
N HIS A 70 10.42 -15.73 3.03
CA HIS A 70 11.58 -14.96 2.59
C HIS A 70 12.56 -14.78 3.75
N THR A 71 13.84 -14.76 3.41
CA THR A 71 14.95 -14.52 4.37
C THR A 71 15.31 -13.04 4.51
N TYR A 72 14.60 -12.16 3.81
CA TYR A 72 14.83 -10.72 3.82
C TYR A 72 13.52 -9.94 3.78
N ARG A 73 13.61 -8.63 4.02
CA ARG A 73 12.50 -7.68 3.89
C ARG A 73 12.83 -6.63 2.86
N VAL A 74 11.79 -6.06 2.26
CA VAL A 74 11.89 -4.91 1.36
C VAL A 74 11.27 -3.68 2.00
N GLY A 75 11.53 -2.50 1.45
CA GLY A 75 11.00 -1.25 1.98
C GLY A 75 10.87 -0.17 0.90
N ILE A 76 10.04 0.82 1.21
CA ILE A 76 9.87 2.01 0.38
C ILE A 76 11.18 2.81 0.32
N ASN A 77 11.61 3.15 -0.89
CA ASN A 77 12.81 3.93 -1.16
C ASN A 77 12.55 4.94 -2.28
N GLN A 78 13.57 5.71 -2.70
CA GLN A 78 13.45 6.77 -3.70
C GLN A 78 12.99 6.34 -5.10
N PHE A 79 12.93 5.03 -5.38
CA PHE A 79 12.50 4.46 -6.65
C PHE A 79 11.06 3.91 -6.61
N ALA A 80 10.35 4.06 -5.48
CA ALA A 80 9.05 3.43 -5.28
C ALA A 80 7.94 3.88 -6.25
N ASP A 81 8.12 5.01 -6.94
CA ASP A 81 7.21 5.57 -7.94
C ASP A 81 7.79 5.49 -9.37
N MET A 82 8.70 4.54 -9.61
CA MET A 82 9.35 4.27 -10.89
C MET A 82 9.12 2.83 -11.31
N THR A 83 9.05 2.60 -12.61
CA THR A 83 9.14 1.27 -13.22
C THR A 83 10.52 1.11 -13.85
N ASP A 84 10.98 -0.14 -13.99
CA ASP A 84 12.18 -0.47 -14.78
C ASP A 84 12.00 -0.16 -16.28
#